data_AF-A0A962YG59-F1
#
_entry.id   AF-A0A962YG59-F1
#
_cell.length_a   1.000
_cell.length_b   1.000
_cell.length_c   1.000
_cell.angle_alpha   90.00
_cell.angle_beta   90.00
_cell.angle_gamma   90.00
#
_symmetry.space_group_name_H-M   'P 1'
#
loop_
_entity.id
_entity.type
_entity.pdbx_description
1 polymer ?
#
loop_
_entity_poly.entity_id
_entity_poly.type
_entity_poly.pdbx_seq_one_letter_code
_entity_poly.pdbx_strand_id
1 'polypeptide(L)'
;MSTKTPWYTFAWNNWRLALVAALLIIPLSIWLLPLDVAFWVSLAATGLVCFALVANAWGRYTGGLLVAPALALLFLMNIFPLMWSFGLSFFHYRASRMAPPRFAGFYYYEKILTDSAVWESLQTTAQIVALTVGAQMIVGFLLALLFEKDFPGRRILLMLVLTPMMLSFVAVGAFFRYYYEPTFGLLSQAVRVFTGEP
;
A
#
# COMPACT_ATOMS: atom_id res chain seq x y z
N MET A 1 16.25 -45.59 -8.89
CA MET A 1 14.88 -45.45 -9.44
C MET A 1 14.11 -44.48 -8.54
N SER A 2 13.87 -43.25 -9.01
CA SER A 2 13.09 -42.24 -8.29
C SER A 2 11.60 -42.55 -8.49
N THR A 3 10.95 -43.06 -7.44
CA THR A 3 9.51 -43.31 -7.43
C THR A 3 8.79 -41.96 -7.38
N LYS A 4 8.28 -41.49 -8.53
CA LYS A 4 7.35 -40.36 -8.58
C LYS A 4 6.08 -40.79 -7.85
N THR A 5 5.89 -40.30 -6.63
CA THR A 5 4.63 -40.50 -5.90
C THR A 5 3.49 -39.82 -6.67
N PRO A 6 2.35 -40.50 -6.87
CA PRO A 6 1.22 -39.93 -7.59
C PRO A 6 0.66 -38.71 -6.84
N TRP A 7 0.20 -37.72 -7.59
CA TRP A 7 -0.07 -36.36 -7.10
C TRP A 7 -1.21 -36.22 -6.07
N TYR A 8 -1.99 -37.29 -5.86
CA TYR A 8 -3.08 -37.35 -4.89
C TYR A 8 -2.69 -38.00 -3.55
N THR A 9 -1.48 -38.55 -3.39
CA THR A 9 -1.09 -39.14 -2.10
C THR A 9 -1.04 -38.06 -1.04
N PHE A 10 -1.81 -38.22 0.04
CA PHE A 10 -1.85 -37.34 1.20
C PHE A 10 -0.50 -37.41 1.94
N ALA A 11 0.50 -36.72 1.42
CA ALA A 11 1.80 -36.55 2.03
C ALA A 11 1.88 -35.11 2.57
N TRP A 12 2.27 -34.96 3.83
CA TRP A 12 2.41 -33.67 4.53
C TRP A 12 3.32 -32.64 3.82
N ASN A 13 4.11 -33.09 2.83
CA ASN A 13 5.03 -32.25 2.05
C ASN A 13 4.42 -31.69 0.73
N ASN A 14 3.14 -31.97 0.44
CA ASN A 14 2.50 -31.56 -0.81
C ASN A 14 1.88 -30.15 -0.71
N TRP A 15 2.71 -29.11 -0.85
CA TRP A 15 2.28 -27.69 -0.91
C TRP A 15 1.17 -27.39 -1.94
N ARG A 16 1.11 -28.19 -3.01
CA ARG A 16 0.06 -28.10 -4.03
C ARG A 16 -1.33 -28.42 -3.48
N LEU A 17 -1.43 -29.38 -2.55
CA LEU A 17 -2.69 -29.71 -1.89
C LEU A 17 -3.12 -28.60 -0.94
N ALA A 18 -2.17 -27.92 -0.27
CA ALA A 18 -2.46 -26.78 0.57
C ALA A 18 -3.02 -25.60 -0.25
N LEU A 19 -2.45 -25.32 -1.43
CA LEU A 19 -2.99 -24.31 -2.34
C LEU A 19 -4.40 -24.65 -2.83
N VAL A 20 -4.64 -25.90 -3.26
CA VAL A 20 -5.96 -26.34 -3.70
C VAL A 20 -6.97 -26.29 -2.55
N ALA A 21 -6.56 -26.67 -1.33
CA ALA A 21 -7.38 -26.58 -0.14
C ALA A 21 -7.73 -25.12 0.19
N ALA A 22 -6.79 -24.18 0.18
CA ALA A 22 -7.11 -22.77 0.38
C ALA A 22 -7.98 -22.19 -0.75
N LEU A 23 -7.71 -22.55 -2.01
CA LEU A 23 -8.50 -22.12 -3.16
C LEU A 23 -9.96 -22.57 -3.06
N LEU A 24 -10.23 -23.69 -2.37
CA LEU A 24 -11.59 -24.18 -2.13
C LEU A 24 -12.18 -23.64 -0.82
N ILE A 25 -11.39 -23.63 0.27
CA ILE A 25 -11.83 -23.24 1.62
C ILE A 25 -12.11 -21.75 1.71
N ILE A 26 -11.28 -20.89 1.09
CA ILE A 26 -11.45 -19.43 1.15
C ILE A 26 -12.79 -18.99 0.54
N PRO A 27 -13.13 -19.32 -0.72
CA PRO A 27 -14.42 -18.93 -1.30
C PRO A 27 -15.60 -19.64 -0.62
N LEU A 28 -15.43 -20.90 -0.17
CA LEU A 28 -16.46 -21.62 0.56
C LEU A 28 -16.75 -20.99 1.93
N SER A 29 -15.71 -20.51 2.64
CA SER A 29 -15.85 -19.85 3.94
C SER A 29 -16.58 -18.51 3.84
N ILE A 30 -16.34 -17.75 2.76
CA ILE A 30 -17.02 -16.48 2.49
C ILE A 30 -18.51 -16.72 2.16
N TRP A 31 -18.84 -17.87 1.56
CA TRP A 31 -20.20 -18.22 1.19
C TRP A 31 -21.04 -18.79 2.34
N LEU A 32 -20.43 -19.58 3.23
CA LEU A 32 -21.16 -20.29 4.30
C LEU A 32 -21.15 -19.60 5.66
N LEU A 33 -20.15 -18.78 5.96
CA LEU A 33 -19.97 -18.22 7.30
C LEU A 33 -20.27 -16.73 7.34
N PRO A 34 -20.77 -16.21 8.48
CA PRO A 34 -20.89 -14.77 8.68
C PRO A 34 -19.50 -14.11 8.61
N LEU A 35 -19.44 -12.87 8.09
CA LEU A 35 -18.16 -12.23 7.69
C LEU A 35 -17.15 -12.07 8.85
N ASP A 36 -17.61 -12.02 10.09
CA ASP A 36 -16.78 -11.98 11.29
C ASP A 36 -16.02 -13.30 11.52
N VAL A 37 -16.65 -14.45 11.25
CA VAL A 37 -16.03 -15.78 11.37
C VAL A 37 -15.26 -16.14 10.11
N ALA A 38 -15.76 -15.75 8.93
CA ALA A 38 -15.07 -15.95 7.66
C ALA A 38 -13.68 -15.28 7.64
N PHE A 39 -13.53 -14.13 8.33
CA PHE A 39 -12.24 -13.47 8.52
C PHE A 39 -11.21 -14.36 9.23
N TRP A 40 -11.58 -14.93 10.39
CA TRP A 40 -10.67 -15.79 11.16
C TRP A 40 -10.34 -17.09 10.43
N VAL A 41 -11.31 -17.68 9.73
CA VAL A 41 -11.12 -18.92 8.95
C VAL A 41 -10.23 -18.68 7.72
N SER A 42 -10.42 -17.57 7.00
CA SER A 42 -9.59 -17.19 5.86
C SER A 42 -8.15 -16.83 6.30
N LEU A 43 -8.01 -16.13 7.43
CA LEU A 43 -6.70 -15.84 8.04
C LEU A 43 -5.96 -17.12 8.43
N ALA A 44 -6.65 -18.05 9.10
CA ALA A 44 -6.08 -19.33 9.51
C ALA A 44 -5.71 -20.21 8.32
N ALA A 45 -6.56 -20.28 7.28
CA ALA A 45 -6.31 -21.05 6.07
C ALA A 45 -5.13 -20.47 5.26
N THR A 46 -5.08 -19.14 5.10
CA THR A 46 -3.97 -18.47 4.41
C THR A 46 -2.66 -18.60 5.18
N GLY A 47 -2.73 -18.51 6.52
CA GLY A 47 -1.60 -18.77 7.42
C GLY A 47 -1.08 -20.21 7.31
N LEU A 48 -1.97 -21.21 7.27
CA LEU A 48 -1.63 -22.61 7.06
C LEU A 48 -0.97 -22.87 5.70
N VAL A 49 -1.46 -22.23 4.64
CA VAL A 49 -0.85 -22.34 3.31
C VAL A 49 0.52 -21.68 3.25
N CYS A 50 0.67 -20.49 3.84
CA CYS A 50 1.97 -19.84 3.97
C CYS A 50 2.93 -20.71 4.78
N PHE A 51 2.48 -21.28 5.89
CA PHE A 51 3.28 -22.22 6.69
C PHE A 51 3.67 -23.47 5.89
N ALA A 52 2.76 -24.07 5.13
CA ALA A 52 3.05 -25.24 4.29
C ALA A 52 4.04 -24.91 3.14
N LEU A 53 3.95 -23.73 2.54
CA LEU A 53 4.91 -23.25 1.55
C LEU A 53 6.29 -23.04 2.17
N VAL A 54 6.37 -22.45 3.36
CA VAL A 54 7.61 -22.25 4.14
C VAL A 54 8.23 -23.60 4.55
N ALA A 55 7.42 -24.53 5.07
CA ALA A 55 7.86 -25.86 5.50
C ALA A 55 8.31 -26.75 4.33
N ASN A 56 7.72 -26.62 3.14
CA ASN A 56 8.19 -27.31 1.93
C ASN A 56 9.43 -26.64 1.30
N ALA A 57 9.57 -25.31 1.41
CA ALA A 57 10.81 -24.60 1.03
C ALA A 57 12.01 -25.03 1.88
N TRP A 58 11.75 -25.47 3.12
CA TRP A 58 12.72 -26.02 4.07
C TRP A 58 13.50 -27.23 3.55
N GLY A 59 12.91 -28.05 2.67
CA GLY A 59 13.51 -29.30 2.22
C GLY A 59 14.28 -29.26 0.89
N ARG A 60 14.18 -28.19 0.08
CA ARG A 60 14.59 -28.28 -1.34
C ARG A 60 15.59 -27.23 -1.85
N TYR A 61 15.74 -26.06 -1.22
CA TYR A 61 16.70 -25.03 -1.68
C TYR A 61 17.24 -24.18 -0.51
N THR A 62 18.54 -24.27 -0.25
CA THR A 62 19.25 -23.50 0.80
C THR A 62 19.16 -21.98 0.63
N GLY A 63 18.87 -21.46 -0.58
CA GLY A 63 18.61 -20.04 -0.84
C GLY A 63 17.16 -19.58 -0.61
N GLY A 64 16.19 -20.49 -0.63
CA GLY A 64 14.77 -20.16 -0.41
C GLY A 64 14.44 -19.88 1.06
N LEU A 65 15.25 -20.41 1.98
CA LEU A 65 15.03 -20.32 3.43
C LEU A 65 15.08 -18.88 3.97
N LEU A 66 15.94 -18.02 3.40
CA LEU A 66 16.07 -16.62 3.83
C LEU A 66 14.93 -15.73 3.32
N VAL A 67 14.40 -16.02 2.13
CA VAL A 67 13.37 -15.18 1.48
C VAL A 67 11.95 -15.61 1.90
N ALA A 68 11.77 -16.87 2.28
CA ALA A 68 10.49 -17.42 2.72
C ALA A 68 9.77 -16.62 3.84
N PRO A 69 10.42 -16.23 4.96
CA PRO A 69 9.74 -15.44 5.99
C PRO A 69 9.37 -14.03 5.52
N ALA A 70 10.19 -13.40 4.69
CA ALA A 70 9.90 -12.08 4.11
C ALA A 70 8.69 -12.14 3.16
N LEU A 71 8.61 -13.17 2.31
CA LEU A 71 7.46 -13.39 1.44
C LEU A 71 6.19 -13.71 2.24
N ALA A 72 6.28 -14.53 3.28
CA ALA A 72 5.15 -14.83 4.15
C ALA A 72 4.58 -13.57 4.80
N LEU A 73 5.46 -12.70 5.34
CA LEU A 73 5.04 -11.41 5.90
C LEU A 73 4.42 -10.49 4.84
N LEU A 74 5.02 -10.39 3.65
CA LEU A 74 4.47 -9.59 2.55
C LEU A 74 3.07 -10.06 2.16
N PHE A 75 2.86 -11.37 2.01
CA PHE A 75 1.54 -11.92 1.68
C PHE A 75 0.53 -11.67 2.80
N LEU A 76 0.91 -11.93 4.05
CA LEU A 76 0.00 -11.82 5.19
C LEU A 76 -0.36 -10.37 5.54
N MET A 77 0.58 -9.42 5.40
CA MET A 77 0.36 -8.02 5.77
C MET A 77 -0.12 -7.15 4.60
N ASN A 78 0.12 -7.55 3.35
CA ASN A 78 -0.20 -6.72 2.19
C ASN A 78 -1.28 -7.36 1.31
N ILE A 79 -1.04 -8.59 0.81
CA ILE A 79 -1.96 -9.23 -0.13
C ILE A 79 -3.25 -9.67 0.55
N PHE A 80 -3.18 -10.21 1.77
CA PHE A 80 -4.36 -10.62 2.52
C PHE A 80 -5.36 -9.47 2.76
N PRO A 81 -4.98 -8.30 3.34
CA PRO A 81 -5.93 -7.22 3.54
C PRO A 81 -6.43 -6.64 2.21
N LEU A 82 -5.61 -6.63 1.15
CA LEU A 82 -6.07 -6.19 -0.18
C LEU A 82 -7.16 -7.10 -0.75
N MET A 83 -6.98 -8.42 -0.68
CA MET A 83 -7.99 -9.39 -1.11
C MET A 83 -9.28 -9.25 -0.28
N TRP A 84 -9.14 -9.02 1.03
CA TRP A 84 -10.27 -8.79 1.92
C TRP A 84 -11.02 -7.50 1.58
N SER A 85 -10.31 -6.39 1.41
CA SER A 85 -10.88 -5.11 0.99
C SER A 85 -11.61 -5.21 -0.35
N PHE A 86 -11.07 -5.98 -1.30
CA PHE A 86 -11.72 -6.26 -2.57
C PHE A 86 -12.98 -7.14 -2.41
N GLY A 87 -12.98 -8.09 -1.48
CA GLY A 87 -14.21 -8.81 -1.13
C GLY A 87 -15.26 -7.87 -0.54
N LEU A 88 -14.87 -7.01 0.41
CA LEU A 88 -15.76 -6.07 1.09
C LEU A 88 -16.34 -5.00 0.17
N SER A 89 -15.68 -4.62 -0.92
CA SER A 89 -16.19 -3.60 -1.83
C SER A 89 -17.51 -4.00 -2.52
N PHE A 90 -17.86 -5.29 -2.54
CA PHE A 90 -19.16 -5.77 -3.03
C PHE A 90 -20.26 -5.78 -1.96
N PHE A 91 -19.93 -5.52 -0.69
CA PHE A 91 -20.86 -5.54 0.43
C PHE A 91 -21.08 -4.13 0.99
N HIS A 92 -22.32 -3.84 1.41
CA HIS A 92 -22.65 -2.68 2.21
C HIS A 92 -22.12 -2.89 3.64
N TYR A 93 -20.82 -2.69 3.84
CA TYR A 93 -20.18 -2.75 5.15
C TYR A 93 -19.94 -1.35 5.71
N ARG A 94 -20.37 -1.09 6.96
CA ARG A 94 -20.06 0.14 7.69
C ARG A 94 -19.41 -0.23 9.01
N ALA A 95 -18.12 0.07 9.18
CA ALA A 95 -17.40 -0.21 10.42
C ALA A 95 -18.05 0.44 11.68
N SER A 96 -18.78 1.55 11.49
CA SER A 96 -19.47 2.28 12.56
C SER A 96 -20.84 1.70 12.96
N ARG A 97 -21.42 0.76 12.20
CA ARG A 97 -22.72 0.14 12.53
C ARG A 97 -22.58 -1.37 12.59
N MET A 98 -23.03 -1.95 13.70
CA MET A 98 -23.08 -3.40 13.94
C MET A 98 -24.27 -4.03 13.20
N ALA A 99 -24.36 -3.79 11.89
CA ALA A 99 -25.39 -4.36 11.02
C ALA A 99 -24.76 -5.47 10.17
N PRO A 100 -25.49 -6.56 9.89
CA PRO A 100 -24.98 -7.62 9.04
C PRO A 100 -24.68 -7.06 7.64
N PRO A 101 -23.51 -7.41 7.07
CA PRO A 101 -23.10 -6.97 5.75
C PRO A 101 -24.09 -7.45 4.69
N ARG A 102 -24.68 -6.52 3.96
CA ARG A 102 -25.63 -6.83 2.88
C ARG A 102 -24.89 -6.86 1.54
N PHE A 103 -25.05 -7.92 0.78
CA PHE A 103 -24.49 -7.99 -0.57
C PHE A 103 -25.16 -6.93 -1.45
N ALA A 104 -24.38 -5.98 -1.96
CA ALA A 104 -24.86 -4.87 -2.77
C ALA A 104 -24.47 -5.02 -4.26
N GLY A 105 -23.73 -6.08 -4.60
CA GLY A 105 -23.28 -6.34 -5.97
C GLY A 105 -22.45 -5.17 -6.51
N PHE A 106 -22.83 -4.68 -7.70
CA PHE A 106 -22.14 -3.59 -8.40
C PHE A 106 -22.66 -2.17 -8.09
N TYR A 107 -23.67 -2.04 -7.21
CA TYR A 107 -24.34 -0.77 -6.92
C TYR A 107 -23.37 0.36 -6.51
N TYR A 108 -22.35 0.05 -5.70
CA TYR A 108 -21.37 1.04 -5.26
C TYR A 108 -20.42 1.49 -6.35
N TYR A 109 -20.08 0.61 -7.28
CA TYR A 109 -19.22 0.94 -8.41
C TYR A 109 -19.95 1.89 -9.35
N GLU A 110 -21.21 1.61 -9.67
CA GLU A 110 -22.05 2.51 -10.47
C GLU A 110 -22.20 3.87 -9.78
N LYS A 111 -22.51 3.87 -8.47
CA LYS A 111 -22.62 5.09 -7.68
C LYS A 111 -21.35 5.94 -7.76
N ILE A 112 -20.18 5.35 -7.53
CA ILE A 112 -18.88 6.05 -7.59
C ILE A 112 -18.62 6.63 -8.98
N LEU A 113 -18.97 5.89 -10.04
CA LEU A 113 -18.75 6.32 -11.42
C LEU A 113 -19.68 7.48 -11.83
N THR A 114 -20.89 7.54 -11.27
CA THR A 114 -21.88 8.59 -11.55
C THR A 114 -21.80 9.81 -10.62
N ASP A 115 -21.05 9.72 -9.52
CA ASP A 115 -20.97 10.79 -8.52
C ASP A 115 -19.97 11.87 -8.95
N SER A 116 -20.49 13.07 -9.22
CA SER A 116 -19.68 14.22 -9.64
C SER A 116 -18.69 14.68 -8.58
N ALA A 117 -19.02 14.56 -7.30
CA ALA A 117 -18.12 15.00 -6.22
C ALA A 117 -16.88 14.09 -6.10
N VAL A 118 -17.06 12.79 -6.37
CA VAL A 118 -15.94 11.83 -6.41
C VAL A 118 -15.03 12.14 -7.59
N TRP A 119 -15.60 12.41 -8.77
CA TRP A 119 -14.83 12.79 -9.96
C TRP A 119 -14.06 14.10 -9.79
N GLU A 120 -14.67 15.11 -9.18
CA GLU A 120 -14.01 16.39 -8.87
C GLU A 120 -12.80 16.19 -7.94
N SER A 121 -12.97 15.37 -6.90
CA SER A 121 -11.89 15.02 -5.97
C SER A 121 -10.77 14.24 -6.65
N LEU A 122 -11.12 13.30 -7.53
CA LEU A 122 -10.17 12.51 -8.33
C LEU A 122 -9.38 13.40 -9.29
N GLN A 123 -10.04 14.32 -9.99
CA GLN A 123 -9.38 15.25 -10.90
C GLN A 123 -8.41 16.18 -10.16
N THR A 124 -8.84 16.73 -9.03
CA THR A 124 -7.99 17.59 -8.18
C THR A 124 -6.74 16.82 -7.73
N THR A 125 -6.93 15.59 -7.24
CA THR A 125 -5.81 14.74 -6.81
C THR A 125 -4.89 14.41 -7.98
N ALA A 126 -5.45 14.06 -9.15
CA ALA A 126 -4.67 13.73 -10.34
C ALA A 126 -3.86 14.93 -10.85
N GLN A 127 -4.45 16.12 -10.85
CA GLN A 127 -3.75 17.36 -11.22
C GLN A 127 -2.60 17.65 -10.27
N ILE A 128 -2.82 17.56 -8.96
CA ILE A 128 -1.76 17.74 -7.96
C ILE A 128 -0.64 16.73 -8.17
N VAL A 129 -0.96 15.44 -8.30
CA VAL A 129 0.05 14.39 -8.51
C VAL A 129 0.84 14.61 -9.80
N ALA A 130 0.16 14.89 -10.92
CA ALA A 130 0.81 15.12 -12.20
C ALA A 130 1.76 16.33 -12.16
N LEU A 131 1.31 17.45 -11.58
CA LEU A 131 2.12 18.66 -11.45
C LEU A 131 3.29 18.46 -10.49
N THR A 132 3.06 17.86 -9.33
CA THR A 132 4.10 17.65 -8.32
C THR A 132 5.14 16.66 -8.79
N VAL A 133 4.74 15.49 -9.31
CA VAL A 133 5.68 14.46 -9.80
C VAL A 133 6.42 14.98 -11.03
N GLY A 134 5.74 15.66 -11.95
CA GLY A 134 6.37 16.28 -13.12
C GLY A 134 7.42 17.31 -12.73
N ALA A 135 7.07 18.24 -11.83
CA ALA A 135 8.01 19.23 -11.31
C ALA A 135 9.19 18.58 -10.57
N GLN A 136 8.95 17.57 -9.73
CA GLN A 136 10.00 16.85 -9.01
C GLN A 136 10.96 16.14 -9.97
N MET A 137 10.44 15.53 -11.05
CA MET A 137 11.28 14.88 -12.07
C MET A 137 12.15 15.89 -12.80
N ILE A 138 11.59 17.04 -13.21
CA ILE A 138 12.35 18.11 -13.89
C ILE A 138 13.43 18.66 -12.97
N VAL A 139 13.07 19.04 -11.74
CA VAL A 139 14.02 19.60 -10.76
C VAL A 139 15.10 18.57 -10.42
N GLY A 140 14.72 17.32 -10.16
CA GLY A 140 15.66 16.24 -9.87
C GLY A 140 16.64 15.98 -11.01
N PHE A 141 16.15 16.01 -12.26
CA PHE A 141 16.99 15.86 -13.45
C PHE A 141 17.95 17.05 -13.64
N LEU A 142 17.47 18.28 -13.47
CA LEU A 142 18.31 19.49 -13.56
C LEU A 142 19.40 19.49 -12.47
N LEU A 143 19.05 19.09 -11.24
CA LEU A 143 20.02 18.93 -10.17
C LEU A 143 21.03 17.83 -10.50
N ALA A 144 20.59 16.68 -11.02
CA ALA A 144 21.50 15.61 -11.42
C ALA A 144 22.52 16.07 -12.47
N LEU A 145 22.08 16.81 -13.49
CA LEU A 145 22.97 17.41 -14.50
C LEU A 145 23.93 18.44 -13.89
N LEU A 146 23.45 19.27 -12.95
CA LEU A 146 24.29 20.25 -12.24
C LEU A 146 25.39 19.56 -11.42
N PHE A 147 25.06 18.43 -10.78
CA PHE A 147 25.96 17.66 -9.92
C PHE A 147 26.81 16.63 -10.67
N GLU A 148 26.65 16.50 -11.99
CA GLU A 148 27.48 15.67 -12.86
C GLU A 148 28.91 16.21 -12.96
N LYS A 149 29.06 17.54 -13.04
CA LYS A 149 30.37 18.19 -13.11
C LYS A 149 30.97 18.40 -11.73
N ASP A 150 32.28 18.22 -11.60
CA ASP A 150 32.99 18.52 -10.37
C ASP A 150 33.23 20.03 -10.21
N PHE A 151 32.65 20.62 -9.17
CA PHE A 151 32.81 22.03 -8.83
C PHE A 151 33.14 22.19 -7.33
N PRO A 152 33.87 23.25 -6.94
CA PRO A 152 34.20 23.50 -5.54
C PRO A 152 32.92 23.80 -4.74
N GLY A 153 32.70 23.05 -3.64
CA GLY A 153 31.50 23.18 -2.80
C GLY A 153 30.39 22.15 -3.07
N ARG A 154 30.55 21.27 -4.07
CA ARG A 154 29.62 20.18 -4.42
C ARG A 154 29.11 19.38 -3.22
N ARG A 155 30.03 19.01 -2.30
CA ARG A 155 29.71 18.21 -1.11
C ARG A 155 28.71 18.90 -0.17
N ILE A 156 28.83 20.22 0.00
CA ILE A 156 27.96 20.99 0.91
C ILE A 156 26.57 21.14 0.28
N LEU A 157 26.49 21.45 -1.02
CA LEU A 157 25.21 21.56 -1.71
C LEU A 157 24.45 20.23 -1.75
N LEU A 158 25.15 19.11 -1.98
CA LEU A 158 24.53 17.78 -1.90
C LEU A 158 23.95 17.50 -0.50
N MET A 159 24.68 17.85 0.57
CA MET A 159 24.17 17.71 1.94
C MET A 159 22.90 18.54 2.15
N LEU A 160 22.89 19.80 1.69
CA LEU A 160 21.73 20.68 1.83
C LEU A 160 20.50 20.14 1.08
N VAL A 161 20.68 19.67 -0.16
CA VAL A 161 19.60 19.11 -0.99
C VAL A 161 19.07 17.78 -0.43
N LEU A 162 19.91 16.98 0.22
CA LEU A 162 19.51 15.69 0.80
C LEU A 162 18.91 15.82 2.22
N THR A 163 19.23 16.89 2.95
CA THR A 163 18.67 17.22 4.27
C THR A 163 17.15 17.00 4.38
N PRO A 164 16.29 17.50 3.46
CA PRO A 164 14.85 17.33 3.58
C PRO A 164 14.38 15.88 3.58
N MET A 165 15.14 14.94 2.99
CA MET A 165 14.76 13.52 3.02
C MET A 165 14.80 12.91 4.44
N MET A 166 15.49 13.57 5.37
CA MET A 166 15.58 13.15 6.77
C MET A 166 14.47 13.76 7.64
N LEU A 167 13.76 14.78 7.14
CA LEU A 167 12.69 15.44 7.88
C LEU A 167 11.42 14.60 7.85
N SER A 168 10.70 14.56 8.97
CA SER A 168 9.39 13.89 9.02
C SER A 168 8.36 14.68 8.23
N PHE A 169 7.42 13.98 7.59
CA PHE A 169 6.31 14.64 6.85
C PHE A 169 5.51 15.61 7.73
N VAL A 170 5.37 15.31 9.03
CA VAL A 170 4.69 16.18 10.00
C VAL A 170 5.48 17.47 10.22
N ALA A 171 6.81 17.40 10.37
CA ALA A 171 7.64 18.58 10.56
C ALA A 171 7.64 19.48 9.32
N VAL A 172 7.71 18.90 8.12
CA VAL A 172 7.61 19.65 6.86
C VAL A 172 6.25 20.34 6.74
N GLY A 173 5.16 19.63 7.06
CA GLY A 173 3.82 20.21 7.07
C GLY A 173 3.68 21.37 8.06
N ALA A 174 4.20 21.22 9.28
CA ALA A 174 4.22 22.29 10.28
C ALA A 174 5.06 23.49 9.82
N PHE A 175 6.23 23.25 9.23
CA PHE A 175 7.10 24.30 8.70
C PHE A 175 6.36 25.14 7.65
N PHE A 176 5.74 24.50 6.65
CA PHE A 176 4.98 25.22 5.64
C PHE A 176 3.75 25.92 6.23
N ARG A 177 3.06 25.31 7.19
CA ARG A 177 1.96 25.96 7.88
C ARG A 177 2.40 27.26 8.56
N TYR A 178 3.50 27.24 9.32
CA TYR A 178 4.05 28.46 9.92
C TYR A 178 4.54 29.45 8.87
N TYR A 179 5.09 28.96 7.77
CA TYR A 179 5.57 29.80 6.67
C TYR A 179 4.43 30.57 5.99
N TYR A 180 3.30 29.90 5.75
CA TYR A 180 2.10 30.47 5.14
C TYR A 180 1.11 31.08 6.14
N GLU A 181 1.45 31.17 7.43
CA GLU A 181 0.56 31.72 8.45
C GLU A 181 0.29 33.21 8.18
N PRO A 182 -0.97 33.67 8.07
CA PRO A 182 -1.27 35.04 7.65
C PRO A 182 -0.79 36.11 8.64
N THR A 183 -0.82 35.82 9.93
CA THR A 183 -0.63 36.85 10.98
C THR A 183 0.85 37.15 11.27
N PHE A 184 1.71 36.14 11.26
CA PHE A 184 3.13 36.28 11.62
C PHE A 184 4.06 35.41 10.76
N GLY A 185 3.54 34.78 9.70
CA GLY A 185 4.35 33.99 8.79
C GLY A 185 5.37 34.86 8.07
N LEU A 186 6.52 34.26 7.75
CA LEU A 186 7.59 34.95 7.03
C LEU A 186 7.10 35.48 5.67
N LEU A 187 6.21 34.73 5.02
CA LEU A 187 5.65 35.11 3.73
C LEU A 187 4.69 36.29 3.86
N SER A 188 3.84 36.33 4.89
CA SER A 188 2.92 37.45 5.09
C SER A 188 3.66 38.73 5.50
N GLN A 189 4.73 38.63 6.29
CA GLN A 189 5.61 39.75 6.57
C GLN A 189 6.31 40.28 5.30
N ALA A 190 6.81 39.39 4.45
CA ALA A 190 7.39 39.79 3.17
C ALA A 190 6.35 40.50 2.28
N VAL A 191 5.14 39.95 2.18
CA VAL A 191 4.04 40.57 1.41
C VAL A 191 3.61 41.90 2.02
N ARG A 192 3.51 42.03 3.35
CA ARG A 192 3.21 43.30 4.05
C ARG A 192 4.23 44.38 3.73
N VAL A 193 5.51 44.04 3.65
CA VAL A 193 6.57 45.00 3.28
C VAL A 193 6.39 45.53 1.86
N PHE A 194 5.92 44.70 0.92
CA PHE A 194 5.68 45.12 -0.47
C PHE A 194 4.31 45.75 -0.71
N THR A 195 3.28 45.38 0.06
CA THR A 195 1.88 45.75 -0.19
C THR A 195 1.36 46.84 0.75
N GLY A 196 2.03 47.09 1.88
CA GLY A 196 1.68 48.14 2.85
C GLY A 196 0.40 47.90 3.66
N GLU A 197 -0.44 46.95 3.26
CA GLU A 197 -1.66 46.56 3.97
C GLU A 197 -1.37 45.49 5.05
N PRO A 198 -2.00 45.57 6.23
CA PRO A 198 -1.88 44.58 7.30
C PRO A 198 -2.47 43.22 6.91
#